data_AF-C6RH71-F1
#
_entry.id   AF-C6RH71-F1
#
_cell.length_a   1.000
_cell.length_b   1.000
_cell.length_c   1.000
_cell.angle_alpha   90.00
_cell.angle_beta   90.00
_cell.angle_gamma   90.00
#
_symmetry.space_group_name_H-M   'P 1'
#
loop_
_entity.id
_entity.type
_entity.pdbx_description
1 polymer ?
#
loop_
_entity_poly.entity_id
_entity_poly.type
_entity_poly.pdbx_seq_one_letter_code
_entity_poly.pdbx_strand_id
1 'polypeptide(L)'
;MTILTNSDRPTTKEGFNALVRQNNGGSDEVSEQIIYNVGYLVYCSNIYALRQLKSYQDKIQNLLADKMILKSENERLHSRIKELIEINDELQDELNEKGEQ
;
A
#
# COMPACT_ATOMS: atom_id res chain seq x y z
N MET A 1 5.72 18.58 -32.33
CA MET A 1 5.67 17.28 -31.62
C MET A 1 4.63 17.43 -30.52
N THR A 2 3.46 16.80 -30.69
CA THR A 2 2.36 16.92 -29.73
C THR A 2 2.60 15.91 -28.61
N ILE A 3 2.92 16.39 -27.41
CA ILE A 3 3.09 15.53 -26.24
C ILE A 3 1.71 15.27 -25.65
N LEU A 4 1.18 14.05 -25.82
CA LEU A 4 -0.11 13.66 -25.26
C LEU A 4 -0.03 13.59 -23.73
N THR A 5 -1.01 14.19 -23.07
CA THR A 5 -1.18 14.07 -21.61
C THR A 5 -1.72 12.67 -21.26
N ASN A 6 -1.64 12.27 -19.98
CA ASN A 6 -2.04 10.93 -19.54
C ASN A 6 -3.51 10.56 -19.86
N SER A 7 -4.39 11.55 -20.08
CA SER A 7 -5.81 11.32 -20.39
C SER A 7 -6.06 10.92 -21.85
N ASP A 8 -5.12 11.21 -22.76
CA ASP A 8 -5.29 11.00 -24.21
C ASP A 8 -4.53 9.77 -24.72
N ARG A 9 -4.01 8.93 -23.81
CA ARG A 9 -3.25 7.74 -24.21
C ARG A 9 -4.20 6.64 -24.68
N PRO A 10 -4.03 6.10 -25.90
CA PRO A 10 -4.83 4.98 -26.36
C PRO A 10 -4.57 3.77 -25.48
N THR A 11 -5.65 3.12 -25.08
CA THR A 11 -5.64 1.91 -24.24
C THR A 11 -5.56 0.63 -25.08
N THR A 12 -5.61 0.74 -26.41
CA THR A 12 -5.55 -0.37 -27.36
C THR A 12 -4.30 -0.32 -28.21
N LYS A 13 -3.84 -1.51 -28.65
CA LYS A 13 -2.69 -1.65 -29.56
C LYS A 13 -2.92 -0.92 -30.87
N GLU A 14 -4.14 -0.97 -31.40
CA GLU A 14 -4.55 -0.32 -32.64
C GLU A 14 -4.49 1.20 -32.52
N GLY A 15 -4.98 1.76 -31.40
CA GLY A 15 -4.90 3.20 -31.13
C GLY A 15 -3.46 3.69 -30.96
N PHE A 16 -2.61 2.89 -30.29
CA PHE A 16 -1.18 3.19 -30.18
C PHE A 16 -0.48 3.21 -31.54
N ASN A 17 -0.73 2.19 -32.38
CA ASN A 17 -0.16 2.11 -33.73
C ASN A 17 -0.64 3.26 -34.63
N ALA A 18 -1.90 3.70 -34.48
CA ALA A 18 -2.44 4.84 -35.20
C ALA A 18 -1.72 6.15 -34.82
N LEU A 19 -1.47 6.38 -33.53
CA LEU A 19 -0.72 7.54 -33.05
C LEU A 19 0.73 7.56 -33.54
N VAL A 20 1.41 6.41 -33.54
CA VAL A 20 2.79 6.31 -34.03
C VAL A 20 2.85 6.71 -35.51
N ARG A 21 1.92 6.22 -36.33
CA ARG A 21 1.80 6.60 -37.75
C ARG A 21 1.48 8.07 -37.94
N GLN A 22 0.55 8.62 -37.15
CA GLN A 22 0.22 10.05 -37.20
C GLN A 22 1.44 10.92 -36.89
N ASN A 23 2.23 10.54 -35.89
CA ASN A 23 3.43 11.28 -35.49
C ASN A 23 4.60 11.11 -36.49
N ASN A 24 4.58 10.07 -37.33
CA ASN A 24 5.54 9.83 -38.41
C ASN A 24 5.10 10.38 -39.77
N GLY A 25 4.12 11.28 -39.81
CA GLY A 25 3.62 11.84 -41.07
C GLY A 25 2.95 10.80 -41.98
N GLY A 26 2.39 9.74 -41.41
CA GLY A 26 1.72 8.65 -42.14
C GLY A 26 2.66 7.55 -42.65
N SER A 27 3.97 7.64 -42.39
CA SER A 27 4.92 6.58 -42.72
C SER A 27 4.75 5.36 -41.81
N ASP A 28 4.80 4.17 -42.41
CA ASP A 28 4.88 2.89 -41.68
C ASP A 28 6.27 2.67 -41.06
N GLU A 29 7.29 3.43 -41.48
CA GLU A 29 8.64 3.37 -40.95
C GLU A 29 8.76 4.19 -39.66
N VAL A 30 9.13 3.53 -38.57
CA VAL A 30 9.38 4.19 -37.28
C VAL A 30 10.87 4.45 -37.14
N SER A 31 11.25 5.73 -37.04
CA SER A 31 12.65 6.09 -36.80
C SER A 31 13.16 5.49 -35.49
N GLU A 32 14.42 5.08 -35.48
CA GLU A 32 15.10 4.58 -34.28
C GLU A 32 15.00 5.56 -33.10
N GLN A 33 15.01 6.87 -33.37
CA GLN A 33 14.83 7.92 -32.36
C GLN A 33 13.47 7.82 -31.65
N ILE A 34 12.40 7.50 -32.38
CA ILE A 34 11.06 7.36 -31.81
C ILE A 34 10.98 6.09 -30.97
N ILE A 35 11.57 4.99 -31.46
CA ILE A 35 11.69 3.74 -30.70
C ILE A 35 12.45 3.98 -29.39
N TYR A 36 13.57 4.70 -29.45
CA TYR A 36 14.37 5.07 -28.28
C TYR A 36 13.57 5.92 -27.29
N ASN A 37 12.90 6.98 -27.75
CA ASN A 37 12.12 7.87 -26.90
C ASN A 37 10.97 7.13 -26.19
N VAL A 38 10.25 6.27 -26.92
CA VAL A 38 9.18 5.44 -26.34
C VAL A 38 9.76 4.46 -25.31
N GLY A 39 10.85 3.77 -25.65
CA GLY A 39 11.54 2.86 -24.74
C GLY A 39 11.98 3.54 -23.46
N TYR A 40 12.53 4.76 -23.56
CA TYR A 40 12.95 5.55 -22.41
C TYR A 40 11.76 5.97 -21.53
N LEU A 41 10.66 6.42 -22.14
CA LEU A 41 9.44 6.78 -21.38
C LEU A 41 8.85 5.59 -20.63
N VAL A 42 8.81 4.41 -21.27
CA VAL A 42 8.35 3.16 -20.63
C VAL A 42 9.29 2.78 -19.49
N TYR A 43 10.61 2.85 -19.69
CA TYR A 43 11.59 2.58 -18.65
C TYR A 43 11.41 3.49 -17.43
N CYS A 44 11.30 4.81 -17.63
CA CYS A 44 11.08 5.76 -16.54
C CYS A 44 9.75 5.53 -15.82
N SER A 45 8.68 5.26 -16.56
CA SER A 45 7.34 5.02 -16.00
C SER A 45 7.33 3.74 -15.16
N ASN A 46 7.98 2.68 -15.64
CA ASN A 46 8.09 1.41 -14.93
C ASN A 46 8.93 1.54 -13.66
N ILE A 47 10.07 2.24 -13.71
CA ILE A 47 10.89 2.47 -12.51
C ILE A 47 10.11 3.25 -11.46
N TYR A 48 9.38 4.29 -11.88
CA TYR A 48 8.55 5.07 -10.96
C TYR A 48 7.48 4.18 -10.31
N ALA A 49 6.73 3.41 -11.11
CA ALA A 49 5.70 2.50 -10.61
C ALA A 49 6.29 1.46 -9.63
N LEU A 50 7.44 0.87 -9.96
CA LEU A 50 8.12 -0.10 -9.09
C LEU A 50 8.55 0.51 -7.75
N ARG A 51 9.04 1.77 -7.75
CA ARG A 51 9.39 2.48 -6.52
C ARG A 51 8.15 2.71 -5.63
N GLN A 52 7.02 3.08 -6.23
CA GLN A 52 5.78 3.25 -5.49
C GLN A 52 5.29 1.93 -4.90
N LEU A 53 5.31 0.84 -5.67
CA LEU A 53 4.94 -0.50 -5.19
C LEU A 53 5.82 -0.94 -4.02
N LYS A 54 7.14 -0.71 -4.11
CA LYS A 54 8.06 -1.01 -3.01
C LYS A 54 7.75 -0.16 -1.77
N SER A 55 7.50 1.13 -1.93
CA SER A 55 7.10 1.99 -0.80
C SER A 55 5.81 1.53 -0.12
N TYR A 56 4.82 1.07 -0.89
CA TYR A 56 3.60 0.50 -0.31
C TYR A 56 3.86 -0.83 0.42
N GLN A 57 4.72 -1.69 -0.14
CA GLN A 57 5.13 -2.93 0.51
C GLN A 57 5.78 -2.65 1.88
N ASP A 58 6.70 -1.69 1.95
CA ASP A 58 7.37 -1.31 3.20
C ASP A 58 6.35 -0.78 4.23
N LYS A 59 5.40 0.06 3.79
CA LYS A 59 4.31 0.55 4.65
C LYS A 59 3.43 -0.59 5.17
N ILE A 60 3.08 -1.55 4.34
CA ILE A 60 2.28 -2.72 4.75
C ILE A 60 3.03 -3.54 5.80
N GLN A 61 4.34 -3.75 5.62
CA GLN A 61 5.15 -4.47 6.59
C GLN A 61 5.20 -3.77 7.95
N ASN A 62 5.38 -2.45 7.96
CA ASN A 62 5.35 -1.67 9.21
C ASN A 62 4.00 -1.76 9.91
N LEU A 63 2.90 -1.61 9.16
CA LEU A 63 1.55 -1.73 9.73
C LEU A 63 1.26 -3.13 10.29
N LEU A 64 1.79 -4.18 9.66
CA LEU A 64 1.68 -5.54 10.17
C LEU A 64 2.45 -5.71 11.49
N ALA A 65 3.66 -5.17 11.58
CA ALA A 65 4.45 -5.19 12.81
C ALA A 65 3.73 -4.45 13.95
N ASP A 66 3.25 -3.23 13.69
CA ASP A 66 2.48 -2.44 14.66
C ASP A 66 1.22 -3.17 15.13
N LYS A 67 0.50 -3.80 14.20
CA LYS A 67 -0.68 -4.62 14.51
C LYS A 67 -0.33 -5.79 15.43
N MET A 68 0.81 -6.45 15.24
CA MET A 68 1.24 -7.56 16.11
C MET A 68 1.58 -7.07 17.53
N ILE A 69 2.26 -5.92 17.63
CA ILE A 69 2.57 -5.29 18.93
C ILE A 69 1.28 -4.95 19.67
N LEU A 70 0.35 -4.26 19.00
CA LEU A 70 -0.94 -3.88 19.58
C LEU A 70 -1.76 -5.09 20.00
N LYS A 71 -1.73 -6.18 19.22
CA LYS A 71 -2.44 -7.41 19.58
C LYS A 71 -1.87 -8.02 20.87
N SER A 72 -0.54 -8.12 20.98
CA SER A 72 0.12 -8.66 22.17
C SER A 72 -0.16 -7.80 23.41
N GLU A 73 -0.10 -6.48 23.27
CA GLU A 73 -0.40 -5.57 24.38
C GLU A 73 -1.87 -5.67 24.81
N ASN A 74 -2.78 -5.84 23.86
CA ASN A 74 -4.19 -6.04 24.16
C ASN A 74 -4.44 -7.35 24.93
N GLU A 75 -3.79 -8.44 24.52
CA GLU A 75 -3.84 -9.72 25.25
C GLU A 75 -3.30 -9.56 26.68
N ARG A 76 -2.17 -8.87 26.85
CA ARG A 76 -1.57 -8.56 28.17
C ARG A 76 -2.53 -7.76 29.06
N LEU A 77 -3.18 -6.73 28.50
CA LEU A 77 -4.15 -5.91 29.23
C LEU A 77 -5.38 -6.72 29.63
N HIS A 78 -5.90 -7.60 28.76
CA HIS A 78 -7.01 -8.48 29.10
C HIS A 78 -6.66 -9.42 30.26
N SER A 79 -5.48 -10.04 30.24
CA SER A 79 -5.00 -10.87 31.37
C SER A 79 -4.91 -10.05 32.66
N ARG A 80 -4.38 -8.82 32.58
CA ARG A 80 -4.25 -7.97 33.77
C ARG A 80 -5.59 -7.53 34.33
N ILE A 81 -6.57 -7.23 33.47
CA ILE A 81 -7.93 -6.90 33.90
C ILE A 81 -8.55 -8.10 34.62
N LYS A 82 -8.38 -9.31 34.09
CA LYS A 82 -8.90 -10.53 34.72
C LYS A 82 -8.31 -10.74 36.12
N GLU A 83 -6.99 -10.63 36.28
CA GLU A 83 -6.34 -10.72 37.60
C GLU A 83 -6.86 -9.67 38.59
N LEU A 84 -7.07 -8.44 38.14
CA LEU A 84 -7.56 -7.37 39.00
C LEU A 84 -9.02 -7.59 39.43
N ILE A 85 -9.84 -8.20 38.57
CA ILE A 85 -11.20 -8.61 38.94
C ILE A 85 -11.14 -9.69 40.02
N GLU A 86 -10.33 -10.74 39.83
CA GLU A 86 -10.17 -11.82 40.81
C GLU A 86 -9.71 -11.28 42.19
N ILE A 87 -8.69 -10.41 42.22
CA ILE A 87 -8.23 -9.78 43.46
C ILE A 87 -9.33 -8.92 44.10
N ASN A 88 -10.11 -8.20 43.30
CA ASN A 88 -11.16 -7.35 43.82
C ASN A 88 -12.32 -8.17 44.42
N ASP A 89 -12.66 -9.30 43.80
CA ASP A 89 -13.67 -10.22 44.31
C ASP A 89 -13.20 -10.81 45.66
N GLU A 90 -11.95 -11.28 45.76
CA GLU A 90 -11.36 -11.76 47.01
C GLU A 90 -11.39 -10.69 48.12
N LEU A 91 -11.03 -9.45 47.81
CA LEU A 91 -11.07 -8.34 48.78
C LEU A 91 -12.49 -7.99 49.23
N GLN A 92 -13.50 -8.15 48.35
CA GLN A 92 -14.89 -7.94 48.72
C GLN A 92 -15.38 -9.03 49.67
N ASP A 93 -15.02 -10.28 49.41
CA ASP A 93 -15.36 -11.39 50.30
C ASP A 93 -14.73 -11.18 51.69
N GLU A 94 -13.44 -10.83 51.77
CA GLU A 94 -12.77 -10.51 53.04
C GLU A 94 -13.41 -9.34 53.80
N LEU A 95 -13.85 -8.30 53.09
CA LEU A 95 -14.53 -7.14 53.69
C LEU A 95 -15.88 -7.53 54.28
N ASN A 96 -16.64 -8.37 53.58
CA ASN A 96 -17.93 -8.86 54.05
C ASN A 96 -17.77 -9.72 55.30
N GLU A 97 -16.79 -10.63 55.33
CA GLU A 97 -16.51 -11.48 56.49
C GLU A 97 -16.06 -10.68 57.73
N LYS A 98 -15.32 -9.58 57.55
CA LYS A 98 -14.90 -8.69 58.65
C LYS A 98 -16.01 -7.75 59.13
N GLY A 99 -17.00 -7.44 58.30
CA GLY A 99 -18.14 -6.61 58.68
C GLY A 99 -19.20 -7.33 59.51
N GLU A 100 -19.18 -8.67 59.52
CA GLU A 100 -20.11 -9.53 60.28
C GLU A 100 -19.59 -9.96 61.67
N GLN A 101 -18.36 -9.56 62.06
CA GLN A 101 -17.75 -9.78 63.38
C GLN A 101 -17.95 -8.56 64.31
#